data_AF-A0A1Q7AX00-F1
#
_entry.id   AF-A0A1Q7AX00-F1
#
_cell.length_a   1.000
_cell.length_b   1.000
_cell.length_c   1.000
_cell.angle_alpha   90.00
_cell.angle_beta   90.00
_cell.angle_gamma   90.00
#
_symmetry.space_group_name_H-M   'P 1'
#
loop_
_entity.id
_entity.type
_entity.pdbx_description
1 polymer ?
#
loop_
_entity_poly.entity_id
_entity_poly.type
_entity_poly.pdbx_seq_one_letter_code
_entity_poly.pdbx_strand_id
1 'polypeptide(L)'
;MLGALLSVTAGAPLDRPSAPIDLPASGDIGGTVTDSATGTPLAGGEVRILQAGSVIAATVTDAFGRYVVHNLPEAAYRVEVRYLGYRAQTRDLSVGATEGFSRGDFKLTPSPINLSAVEVATAVPLAVDTRTGNQIFKLPNTPTMSTACQCPPASRGA
;
A
#
# COMPACT_ATOMS: atom_id res chain seq x y z
N MET A 1 44.38 -81.82 -19.06
CA MET A 1 44.10 -81.19 -17.75
C MET A 1 45.03 -80.00 -17.57
N LEU A 2 44.52 -78.77 -17.71
CA LEU A 2 44.72 -77.59 -16.85
C LEU A 2 44.36 -76.33 -17.67
N GLY A 3 43.25 -75.71 -17.29
CA GLY A 3 42.69 -74.54 -17.97
C GLY A 3 43.40 -73.25 -17.60
N ALA A 4 43.60 -72.39 -18.60
CA ALA A 4 43.99 -71.00 -18.40
C ALA A 4 42.71 -70.17 -18.21
N LEU A 5 42.46 -69.73 -16.96
CA LEU A 5 41.43 -68.75 -16.65
C LEU A 5 42.03 -67.36 -16.83
N LEU A 6 41.62 -66.65 -17.88
CA LEU A 6 41.85 -65.21 -18.02
C LEU A 6 41.07 -64.50 -16.92
N SER A 7 41.77 -63.90 -15.97
CA SER A 7 41.16 -62.97 -15.01
C SER A 7 40.96 -61.62 -15.69
N VAL A 8 39.73 -61.35 -16.14
CA VAL A 8 39.27 -59.99 -16.44
C VAL A 8 39.08 -59.27 -15.11
N THR A 9 40.00 -58.36 -14.78
CA THR A 9 39.81 -57.44 -13.65
C THR A 9 38.86 -56.34 -14.11
N ALA A 10 37.65 -56.34 -13.58
CA ALA A 10 36.60 -55.38 -13.85
C ALA A 10 37.09 -53.94 -13.56
N GLY A 11 36.84 -53.03 -14.51
CA GLY A 11 37.11 -51.61 -14.36
C GLY A 11 36.34 -51.01 -13.18
N ALA A 12 37.02 -50.15 -12.42
CA ALA A 12 36.40 -49.37 -11.36
C ALA A 12 35.27 -48.50 -11.95
N PRO A 13 34.05 -48.52 -11.40
CA PRO A 13 33.06 -47.51 -11.76
C PRO A 13 33.59 -46.16 -11.29
N LEU A 14 33.60 -45.17 -12.19
CA LEU A 14 33.79 -43.77 -11.86
C LEU A 14 32.57 -43.31 -11.06
N ASP A 15 32.56 -43.63 -9.77
CA ASP A 15 31.55 -43.15 -8.82
C ASP A 15 31.84 -41.65 -8.60
N ARG A 16 31.30 -40.83 -9.50
CA ARG A 16 31.33 -39.38 -9.36
C ARG A 16 30.50 -39.07 -8.11
N PRO A 17 31.06 -38.41 -7.08
CA PRO A 17 30.28 -37.98 -5.94
C PRO A 17 29.13 -37.12 -6.47
N SER A 18 27.93 -37.66 -6.39
CA SER A 18 26.69 -36.95 -6.68
C SER A 18 26.46 -36.06 -5.48
N ALA A 19 27.16 -34.93 -5.41
CA ALA A 19 26.88 -33.93 -4.39
C ALA A 19 25.41 -33.53 -4.57
N PRO A 20 24.59 -33.55 -3.50
CA PRO A 20 23.28 -32.94 -3.58
C PRO A 20 23.47 -31.48 -3.97
N ILE A 21 22.88 -31.10 -5.09
CA ILE A 21 22.83 -29.71 -5.50
C ILE A 21 21.85 -29.06 -4.52
N ASP A 22 22.39 -28.43 -3.47
CA ASP A 22 21.63 -27.57 -2.56
C ASP A 22 21.28 -26.30 -3.34
N LEU A 23 20.25 -26.42 -4.18
CA LEU A 23 19.64 -25.25 -4.80
C LEU A 23 19.00 -24.46 -3.67
N PRO A 24 19.28 -23.14 -3.55
CA PRO A 24 18.55 -22.33 -2.59
C PRO A 24 17.06 -22.54 -2.87
N ALA A 25 16.32 -22.94 -1.84
CA ALA A 25 14.88 -23.13 -1.91
C ALA A 25 14.22 -21.78 -2.16
N SER A 26 14.14 -21.40 -3.43
CA SER A 26 13.42 -20.24 -3.93
C SER A 26 12.05 -20.70 -4.39
N GLY A 27 11.01 -19.97 -4.00
CA GLY A 27 9.68 -20.12 -4.55
C GLY A 27 9.16 -18.83 -5.16
N ASP A 28 7.99 -18.98 -5.76
CA ASP A 28 7.26 -17.93 -6.42
C ASP A 28 5.99 -17.62 -5.62
N ILE A 29 5.57 -16.36 -5.59
CA ILE A 29 4.25 -15.98 -5.10
C ILE A 29 3.47 -15.42 -6.27
N GLY A 30 2.31 -16.01 -6.56
CA GLY A 30 1.46 -15.56 -7.64
C GLY A 30 -0.01 -15.62 -7.28
N GLY A 31 -0.82 -14.90 -8.04
CA GLY A 31 -2.26 -14.88 -7.79
C GLY A 31 -3.01 -13.97 -8.71
N THR A 32 -4.29 -13.79 -8.38
CA THR A 32 -5.18 -12.85 -9.06
C THR A 32 -5.77 -11.88 -8.07
N VAL A 33 -5.86 -10.62 -8.48
CA VAL A 33 -6.52 -9.54 -7.76
C VAL A 33 -7.82 -9.21 -8.48
N THR A 34 -8.92 -9.33 -7.76
CA THR A 34 -10.27 -9.10 -8.28
C THR A 34 -11.04 -8.15 -7.38
N ASP A 35 -12.01 -7.48 -7.96
CA ASP A 35 -12.98 -6.65 -7.25
C ASP A 35 -14.01 -7.55 -6.54
N SER A 36 -14.23 -7.34 -5.24
CA SER A 36 -15.19 -8.15 -4.48
C SER A 36 -16.66 -7.83 -4.79
N ALA A 37 -16.98 -6.66 -5.32
CA ALA A 37 -18.34 -6.21 -5.64
C ALA A 37 -18.75 -6.59 -7.07
N THR A 38 -17.84 -6.45 -8.04
CA THR A 38 -18.10 -6.68 -9.47
C THR A 38 -17.50 -7.97 -10.01
N GLY A 39 -16.51 -8.57 -9.32
CA GLY A 39 -15.76 -9.73 -9.80
C GLY A 39 -14.76 -9.38 -10.92
N THR A 40 -14.63 -8.11 -11.26
CA THR A 40 -13.74 -7.66 -12.36
C THR A 40 -12.27 -7.81 -11.94
N PRO A 41 -11.38 -8.33 -12.81
CA PRO A 41 -9.94 -8.32 -12.55
C PRO A 41 -9.43 -6.88 -12.46
N LEU A 42 -8.60 -6.60 -11.45
CA LEU A 42 -8.07 -5.26 -11.21
C LEU A 42 -6.63 -5.15 -11.70
N ALA A 43 -6.44 -4.36 -12.75
CA ALA A 43 -5.14 -4.08 -13.38
C ALA A 43 -4.52 -2.78 -12.87
N GLY A 44 -3.20 -2.75 -12.67
CA GLY A 44 -2.51 -1.55 -12.16
C GLY A 44 -2.50 -1.41 -10.63
N GLY A 45 -2.84 -2.48 -9.91
CA GLY A 45 -2.73 -2.55 -8.45
C GLY A 45 -1.29 -2.78 -8.01
N GLU A 46 -0.85 -2.04 -7.00
CA GLU A 46 0.48 -2.22 -6.41
C GLU A 46 0.44 -3.39 -5.42
N VAL A 47 1.27 -4.40 -5.65
CA VAL A 47 1.43 -5.56 -4.77
C VAL A 47 2.82 -5.46 -4.14
N ARG A 48 2.86 -5.33 -2.82
CA ARG A 48 4.08 -5.27 -2.01
C ARG A 48 4.23 -6.54 -1.22
N ILE A 49 5.43 -7.11 -1.26
CA ILE A 49 5.78 -8.27 -0.46
C ILE A 49 6.70 -7.78 0.65
N LEU A 50 6.27 -7.96 1.89
CA LEU A 50 6.99 -7.58 3.08
C LEU A 50 7.52 -8.82 3.80
N GLN A 51 8.75 -8.75 4.27
CA GLN A 51 9.37 -9.73 5.15
C GLN A 51 9.85 -9.01 6.40
N ALA A 52 9.40 -9.48 7.58
CA ALA A 52 9.74 -8.85 8.87
C ALA A 52 9.50 -7.32 8.91
N GLY A 53 8.52 -6.81 8.15
CA GLY A 53 8.18 -5.39 8.06
C GLY A 53 8.95 -4.59 7.00
N SER A 54 9.91 -5.18 6.30
CA SER A 54 10.62 -4.54 5.18
C SER A 54 10.09 -5.00 3.83
N VAL A 55 9.95 -4.09 2.87
CA VAL A 55 9.52 -4.44 1.50
C VAL A 55 10.69 -5.07 0.77
N ILE A 56 10.56 -6.34 0.40
CA ILE A 56 11.60 -7.08 -0.33
C ILE A 56 11.38 -7.04 -1.85
N ALA A 57 10.11 -6.95 -2.26
CA ALA A 57 9.70 -6.97 -3.65
C ALA A 57 8.39 -6.20 -3.79
N ALA A 58 8.24 -5.54 -4.93
CA ALA A 58 6.98 -4.93 -5.34
C ALA A 58 6.73 -5.26 -6.81
N THR A 59 5.48 -5.55 -7.13
CA THR A 59 5.03 -5.80 -8.49
C THR A 59 3.70 -5.09 -8.72
N VAL A 60 3.30 -4.99 -9.98
CA VAL A 60 2.03 -4.38 -10.38
C VAL A 60 1.17 -5.45 -11.04
N THR A 61 -0.14 -5.43 -10.78
CA THR A 61 -1.06 -6.37 -11.44
C THR A 61 -1.22 -6.06 -12.92
N ASP A 62 -1.18 -7.10 -13.75
CA ASP A 62 -1.38 -7.01 -15.20
C ASP A 62 -2.84 -6.68 -15.58
N ALA A 63 -3.11 -6.49 -16.89
CA ALA A 63 -4.44 -6.25 -17.46
C ALA A 63 -5.51 -7.29 -17.04
N PHE A 64 -5.09 -8.51 -16.69
CA PHE A 64 -5.97 -9.58 -16.22
C PHE A 64 -6.02 -9.70 -14.68
N GLY A 65 -5.50 -8.72 -13.96
CA GLY A 65 -5.38 -8.73 -12.50
C GLY A 65 -4.40 -9.76 -11.96
N ARG A 66 -3.57 -10.35 -12.82
CA ARG A 66 -2.56 -11.35 -12.43
C ARG A 66 -1.35 -10.64 -11.87
N TYR A 67 -0.69 -11.29 -10.92
CA TYR A 67 0.62 -10.86 -10.45
C TYR A 67 1.46 -12.09 -10.16
N VAL A 68 2.77 -11.96 -10.34
CA VAL A 68 3.74 -12.99 -10.01
C VAL A 68 5.02 -12.33 -9.54
N VAL A 69 5.60 -12.87 -8.48
CA VAL A 69 6.92 -12.50 -7.97
C VAL A 69 7.74 -13.77 -7.86
N HIS A 70 8.88 -13.76 -8.53
CA HIS A 70 9.78 -14.89 -8.62
C HIS A 70 10.94 -14.76 -7.64
N ASN A 71 11.62 -15.88 -7.38
CA ASN A 71 12.89 -15.93 -6.67
C ASN A 71 12.79 -15.41 -5.22
N LEU A 72 11.72 -15.79 -4.51
CA LEU A 72 11.54 -15.49 -3.10
C LEU A 72 12.12 -16.64 -2.27
N PRO A 73 13.06 -16.38 -1.33
CA PRO A 73 13.57 -17.44 -0.46
C PRO A 73 12.44 -18.07 0.39
N GLU A 74 12.67 -19.25 0.92
CA GLU A 74 11.72 -19.86 1.87
C GLU A 74 11.58 -19.00 3.14
N ALA A 75 10.43 -18.36 3.28
CA ALA A 75 10.10 -17.56 4.45
C ALA A 75 8.58 -17.32 4.52
N ALA A 76 8.16 -16.75 5.65
CA ALA A 76 6.85 -16.16 5.79
C ALA A 76 6.87 -14.73 5.26
N TYR A 77 6.00 -14.46 4.30
CA TYR A 77 5.82 -13.16 3.67
C TYR A 77 4.46 -12.59 3.98
N ARG A 78 4.40 -11.27 4.05
CA ARG A 78 3.18 -10.51 4.14
C ARG A 78 2.97 -9.79 2.82
N VAL A 79 1.94 -10.18 2.09
CA VAL A 79 1.58 -9.58 0.81
C VAL A 79 0.51 -8.52 1.05
N GLU A 80 0.82 -7.27 0.73
CA GLU A 80 -0.07 -6.13 0.79
C GLU A 80 -0.43 -5.68 -0.63
N VAL A 81 -1.72 -5.62 -0.94
CA VAL A 81 -2.23 -5.14 -2.22
C VAL A 81 -2.90 -3.79 -2.01
N ARG A 82 -2.46 -2.77 -2.76
CA ARG A 82 -2.96 -1.39 -2.69
C ARG A 82 -3.46 -0.96 -4.06
N TYR A 83 -4.64 -0.34 -4.07
CA TYR A 83 -5.28 0.14 -5.30
C TYR A 83 -6.06 1.43 -5.00
N LEU A 84 -6.03 2.40 -5.92
CA LEU A 84 -6.70 3.68 -5.75
C LEU A 84 -8.22 3.51 -5.72
N GLY A 85 -8.88 4.01 -4.66
CA GLY A 85 -10.32 3.85 -4.47
C GLY A 85 -10.74 2.48 -3.91
N TYR A 86 -9.80 1.66 -3.44
CA TYR A 86 -10.08 0.38 -2.78
C TYR A 86 -9.41 0.35 -1.40
N ARG A 87 -9.94 -0.50 -0.51
CA ARG A 87 -9.28 -0.80 0.77
C ARG A 87 -8.07 -1.69 0.50
N ALA A 88 -6.91 -1.29 0.99
CA ALA A 88 -5.72 -2.14 0.95
C ALA A 88 -5.99 -3.43 1.72
N GLN A 89 -5.58 -4.55 1.15
CA GLN A 89 -5.73 -5.87 1.76
C GLN A 89 -4.36 -6.47 1.99
N THR A 90 -4.17 -7.04 3.17
CA THR A 90 -2.93 -7.70 3.56
C THR A 90 -3.22 -9.16 3.85
N ARG A 91 -2.33 -10.05 3.42
CA ARG A 91 -2.44 -11.49 3.67
C ARG A 91 -1.05 -12.07 3.91
N ASP A 92 -0.94 -12.92 4.91
CA ASP A 92 0.30 -13.64 5.20
C ASP A 92 0.34 -14.95 4.36
N LEU A 93 1.44 -15.18 3.66
CA LEU A 93 1.70 -16.35 2.82
C LEU A 93 3.09 -16.89 3.16
N SER A 94 3.22 -18.21 3.24
CA SER A 94 4.52 -18.87 3.44
C SER A 94 4.97 -19.53 2.14
N VAL A 95 6.24 -19.33 1.78
CA VAL A 95 6.91 -20.09 0.72
C VAL A 95 7.74 -21.18 1.39
N GLY A 96 7.50 -22.44 1.06
CA GLY A 96 8.23 -23.58 1.61
C GLY A 96 9.08 -24.29 0.56
N ALA A 97 10.15 -24.97 0.98
CA ALA A 97 11.07 -25.68 0.09
C ALA A 97 10.41 -26.74 -0.81
N THR A 98 9.29 -27.33 -0.39
CA THR A 98 8.61 -28.41 -1.13
C THR A 98 7.61 -27.89 -2.16
N GLU A 99 7.08 -26.68 -1.95
CA GLU A 99 6.07 -26.04 -2.78
C GLU A 99 6.60 -24.68 -3.19
N GLY A 100 7.49 -24.69 -4.19
CA GLY A 100 8.09 -23.48 -4.76
C GLY A 100 7.09 -22.53 -5.45
N PHE A 101 5.79 -22.69 -5.24
CA PHE A 101 4.75 -21.78 -5.73
C PHE A 101 3.64 -21.60 -4.69
N SER A 102 3.53 -20.39 -4.13
CA SER A 102 2.49 -20.02 -3.18
C SER A 102 1.41 -19.19 -3.89
N ARG A 103 0.17 -19.70 -3.93
CA ARG A 103 -0.95 -18.99 -4.56
C ARG A 103 -1.70 -18.11 -3.56
N GLY A 104 -1.83 -16.82 -3.86
CA GLY A 104 -2.60 -15.87 -3.06
C GLY A 104 -3.63 -15.10 -3.88
N ASP A 105 -4.88 -15.53 -3.91
CA ASP A 105 -5.93 -14.71 -4.54
C ASP A 105 -6.41 -13.61 -3.59
N PHE A 106 -6.60 -12.40 -4.14
CA PHE A 106 -7.01 -11.22 -3.40
C PHE A 106 -8.33 -10.66 -3.96
N LYS A 107 -9.19 -10.23 -3.04
CA LYS A 107 -10.51 -9.66 -3.35
C LYS A 107 -10.63 -8.29 -2.68
N LEU A 108 -10.26 -7.25 -3.42
CA LEU A 108 -10.27 -5.89 -2.92
C LEU A 108 -11.71 -5.39 -2.78
N THR A 109 -12.00 -4.73 -1.66
CA THR A 109 -13.31 -4.09 -1.45
C THR A 109 -13.21 -2.62 -1.88
N PRO A 110 -14.07 -2.13 -2.78
CA PRO A 110 -14.07 -0.72 -3.17
C PRO A 110 -14.32 0.15 -1.93
N SER A 111 -13.47 1.15 -1.75
CA SER A 111 -13.59 2.15 -0.70
C SER A 111 -14.09 3.43 -1.35
N PRO A 112 -15.39 3.77 -1.25
CA PRO A 112 -15.86 5.05 -1.74
C PRO A 112 -15.04 6.15 -1.08
N ILE A 113 -14.33 6.92 -1.89
CA ILE A 113 -13.61 8.10 -1.43
C ILE A 113 -14.72 9.07 -1.00
N ASN A 114 -15.03 9.12 0.29
CA ASN A 114 -15.85 10.17 0.85
C ASN A 114 -14.97 11.43 0.84
N LEU A 115 -14.81 12.03 -0.33
CA LEU A 115 -14.41 13.42 -0.42
C LEU A 115 -15.51 14.19 0.28
N SER A 116 -15.29 14.57 1.54
CA SER A 116 -16.01 15.69 2.12
C SER A 116 -15.82 16.83 1.12
N ALA A 117 -16.91 17.28 0.51
CA ALA A 117 -16.87 18.51 -0.26
C ALA A 117 -16.21 19.54 0.65
N VAL A 118 -15.07 20.08 0.25
CA VAL A 118 -14.61 21.32 0.86
C VAL A 118 -15.70 22.30 0.48
N GLU A 119 -16.59 22.57 1.43
CA GLU A 119 -17.58 23.60 1.30
C GLU A 119 -16.80 24.88 1.04
N VAL A 120 -16.76 25.31 -0.22
CA VAL A 120 -16.44 26.69 -0.52
C VAL A 120 -17.65 27.45 -0.02
N ALA A 121 -17.65 27.75 1.28
CA ALA A 121 -18.53 28.73 1.84
C ALA A 121 -18.16 30.04 1.15
N THR A 122 -18.85 30.35 0.05
CA THR A 122 -18.93 31.70 -0.47
C THR A 122 -19.61 32.50 0.62
N ALA A 123 -18.82 33.03 1.57
CA ALA A 123 -19.29 34.05 2.46
C ALA A 123 -19.84 35.15 1.56
N VAL A 124 -21.16 35.33 1.58
CA VAL A 124 -21.87 36.42 0.92
C VAL A 124 -21.08 37.69 1.29
N PRO A 125 -20.44 38.40 0.34
CA PRO A 125 -19.75 39.62 0.70
C PRO A 125 -20.80 40.54 1.30
N LEU A 126 -20.60 40.91 2.57
CA LEU A 126 -21.41 41.91 3.24
C LEU A 126 -21.47 43.10 2.28
N ALA A 127 -22.68 43.42 1.81
CA ALA A 127 -22.90 44.60 1.00
C ALA A 127 -22.40 45.79 1.82
N VAL A 128 -21.26 46.36 1.42
CA VAL A 128 -20.74 47.59 1.98
C VAL A 128 -21.61 48.69 1.42
N ASP A 129 -22.61 49.13 2.19
CA ASP A 129 -23.29 50.38 1.92
C ASP A 129 -22.36 51.52 2.36
N THR A 130 -21.77 52.21 1.39
CA THR A 130 -20.81 53.29 1.62
C THR A 130 -21.45 54.63 1.97
N ARG A 131 -22.75 54.71 2.28
CA ARG A 131 -23.41 56.02 2.49
C ARG A 131 -23.54 56.48 3.94
N THR A 132 -23.32 55.61 4.92
CA THR A 132 -23.52 55.99 6.33
C THR A 132 -22.31 55.64 7.17
N GLY A 133 -21.59 56.65 7.65
CA GLY A 133 -20.29 56.55 8.32
C GLY A 133 -20.33 55.90 9.71
N ASN A 134 -20.65 54.60 9.77
CA ASN A 134 -20.44 53.80 10.97
C ASN A 134 -20.08 52.35 10.58
N GLN A 135 -18.81 52.13 10.23
CA GLN A 135 -18.29 50.79 9.94
C GLN A 135 -17.86 50.13 11.26
N ILE A 136 -18.64 49.16 11.74
CA ILE A 136 -18.27 48.33 12.89
C ILE A 136 -17.48 47.11 12.38
N PHE A 137 -16.17 47.14 12.59
CA PHE A 137 -15.29 46.00 12.32
C PHE A 137 -15.37 44.99 13.47
N LYS A 138 -15.86 43.77 13.19
CA LYS A 138 -15.68 42.62 14.08
C LYS A 138 -14.42 41.86 13.65
N LEU A 139 -13.36 41.92 14.47
CA LEU A 139 -12.23 41.00 14.33
C LEU A 139 -12.60 39.64 14.95
N PRO A 140 -12.32 38.50 14.29
CA PRO A 140 -12.46 37.21 14.93
C PRO A 140 -11.31 37.02 15.93
N ASN A 141 -11.68 36.75 17.18
CA ASN A 141 -10.83 36.35 18.32
C ASN A 141 -9.94 37.43 18.97
N THR A 142 -10.56 38.42 19.63
CA THR A 142 -9.87 39.17 20.70
C THR A 142 -10.87 39.60 21.77
N PRO A 143 -10.56 39.47 23.09
CA PRO A 143 -11.46 39.87 24.15
C PRO A 143 -11.77 41.37 24.07
N THR A 144 -13.05 41.69 24.06
CA THR A 144 -13.60 43.04 23.94
C THR A 144 -13.13 43.92 25.09
N MET A 145 -12.09 44.73 24.91
CA MET A 145 -11.80 45.83 25.82
C MET A 145 -12.61 47.05 25.41
N SER A 146 -13.76 47.21 26.05
CA SER A 146 -14.62 48.40 25.97
C SER A 146 -13.98 49.52 26.79
N THR A 147 -13.15 50.34 26.15
CA THR A 147 -12.77 51.64 26.73
C THR A 147 -13.82 52.65 26.28
N ALA A 148 -14.81 52.88 27.13
CA ALA A 148 -15.73 54.00 26.99
C ALA A 148 -14.92 55.29 27.09
N CYS A 149 -14.80 56.02 25.98
CA CYS A 149 -14.39 57.42 26.04
C CYS A 149 -15.55 58.22 26.65
N GLN A 150 -15.52 58.42 27.97
CA GLN A 150 -16.31 59.47 28.62
C GLN A 150 -15.79 60.83 28.14
N CYS A 151 -16.59 61.53 27.34
CA CYS A 151 -16.38 62.95 27.06
C CYS A 151 -17.07 63.77 28.17
N PRO A 152 -16.36 64.60 28.96
CA PRO A 152 -17.00 65.44 29.96
C PRO A 152 -17.77 66.60 29.29
N PRO A 153 -18.90 67.06 29.88
CA PRO A 153 -19.72 68.10 29.26
C PRO A 153 -19.03 69.46 29.27
N ALA A 154 -19.09 70.14 28.12
CA ALA A 154 -18.58 71.50 27.90
C ALA A 154 -19.26 72.53 28.82
N SER A 155 -18.45 73.32 29.52
CA SER A 155 -18.88 74.46 30.32
C SER A 155 -19.36 75.61 29.43
N ARG A 156 -20.62 76.04 29.60
CA ARG A 156 -21.14 77.31 29.09
C ARG A 156 -20.41 78.46 29.77
N GLY A 157 -19.73 79.30 28.99
CA GLY A 157 -19.33 80.65 29.38
C GLY A 157 -20.19 81.66 28.63
N ALA A 158 -20.80 82.57 29.39
CA ALA A 158 -21.60 83.70 28.91
C ALA A 158 -20.74 84.85 28.36
#